data_AF-A0A3M2DJD7-F1
#
_entry.id   AF-A0A3M2DJD7-F1
#
_cell.length_a   1.000
_cell.length_b   1.000
_cell.length_c   1.000
_cell.angle_alpha   90.00
_cell.angle_beta   90.00
_cell.angle_gamma   90.00
#
_symmetry.space_group_name_H-M   'P 1'
#
loop_
_entity.id
_entity.type
_entity.pdbx_description
1 polymer ?
#
loop_
_entity_poly.entity_id
_entity_poly.type
_entity_poly.pdbx_seq_one_letter_code
_entity_poly.pdbx_strand_id
1 'polypeptide(L)'
;MRWALACAAALAVASAAGPAVAAPRAGIVVRAAARPPVPARAAAEAVRAAASAAGADARVDPAPIPGAVPRERLRPFGRARALADEGWRAYKRVEPEFAEARLAEARRVALDVLALDGGAELMAEISLRLAAVRLYRGRAREADDDFRFAHALAPDRPVTTAEFRPQVVDAFARAIAQSPAEVTVSVSAPAGAAIEVDGRPVGAAPAAVRVRVGRHAFVARKPGALPAARVVSVTAEGGAVELALERDPLAAAAVAPLDVGVDEVRAAQRVEARIVEADLDLLVLAAPVWRGGAPALVGQRCEGTPVACGPVVEIRFADAAGLAGAARALWVALVERRDLRFPPTLLADARVARGEPPPGDRTARPARRWWQSRWLWAGVGAIAIGAVTAAVVTGGDDARAIVDVAPCDFGACEP
;
A
#
# COMPACT_ATOMS: atom_id res chain seq x y z
N MET A 1 24.05 51.80 52.80
CA MET A 1 24.04 52.02 51.34
C MET A 1 25.06 51.10 50.69
N ARG A 2 24.69 50.43 49.57
CA ARG A 2 25.46 49.46 48.76
C ARG A 2 25.10 47.99 48.97
N TRP A 3 24.02 47.53 48.34
CA TRP A 3 23.91 46.19 47.74
C TRP A 3 23.10 46.34 46.46
N ALA A 4 23.77 46.20 45.32
CA ALA A 4 23.18 46.20 43.98
C ALA A 4 23.90 45.13 43.14
N LEU A 5 23.13 44.52 42.24
CA LEU A 5 23.52 43.67 41.11
C LEU A 5 23.84 42.20 41.39
N ALA A 6 22.91 41.31 41.00
CA ALA A 6 23.12 40.35 39.91
C ALA A 6 21.82 39.54 39.65
N CYS A 7 20.91 40.07 38.81
CA CYS A 7 19.88 39.26 38.16
C CYS A 7 20.38 38.90 36.76
N ALA A 8 20.90 37.68 36.60
CA ALA A 8 21.23 37.12 35.31
C ALA A 8 19.93 36.68 34.62
N ALA A 9 19.58 37.37 33.52
CA ALA A 9 18.49 36.99 32.64
C ALA A 9 18.94 35.80 31.77
N ALA A 10 18.48 34.59 32.11
CA ALA A 10 18.55 33.45 31.22
C ALA A 10 17.41 33.55 30.19
N LEU A 11 17.70 34.14 29.01
CA LEU A 11 16.83 33.99 27.84
C LEU A 11 16.92 32.53 27.36
N ALA A 12 15.93 31.72 27.71
CA ALA A 12 15.70 30.44 27.05
C ALA A 12 15.21 30.71 25.62
N VAL A 13 16.10 30.53 24.64
CA VAL A 13 15.70 30.45 23.22
C VAL A 13 14.97 29.13 23.05
N ALA A 14 13.65 29.15 23.24
CA ALA A 14 12.77 28.10 22.78
C ALA A 14 12.80 28.12 21.25
N SER A 15 13.76 27.42 20.65
CA SER A 15 13.76 27.13 19.23
C SER A 15 12.44 26.42 18.92
N ALA A 16 11.56 27.12 18.19
CA ALA A 16 10.33 26.56 17.66
C ALA A 16 10.71 25.41 16.70
N ALA A 17 10.87 24.21 17.26
CA ALA A 17 10.92 22.99 16.50
C ALA A 17 9.58 22.89 15.79
N GLY A 18 9.55 23.25 14.51
CA GLY A 18 8.40 23.00 13.66
C GLY A 18 7.99 21.52 13.75
N PRO A 19 6.73 21.19 13.45
CA PRO A 19 6.28 19.80 13.48
C PRO A 19 7.26 18.96 12.68
N ALA A 20 7.86 17.95 13.31
CA ALA A 20 8.79 17.05 12.67
C ALA A 20 8.08 16.45 11.44
N VAL A 21 8.55 16.80 10.24
CA VAL A 21 8.02 16.22 9.01
C VAL A 21 8.32 14.73 9.09
N ALA A 22 7.26 13.91 9.05
CA ALA A 22 7.42 12.46 9.10
C ALA A 22 8.34 12.00 7.96
N ALA A 23 9.27 11.12 8.28
CA ALA A 23 10.17 10.51 7.31
C ALA A 23 9.36 9.84 6.19
N PRO A 24 9.68 10.06 4.90
CA PRO A 24 9.00 9.38 3.82
C PRO A 24 9.29 7.88 3.88
N ARG A 25 8.26 7.07 3.64
CA ARG A 25 8.34 5.60 3.56
C ARG A 25 8.66 5.21 2.13
N ALA A 26 9.83 4.61 1.94
CA ALA A 26 10.35 4.28 0.62
C ALA A 26 10.48 2.77 0.44
N GLY A 27 9.91 2.26 -0.64
CA GLY A 27 10.21 0.90 -1.10
C GLY A 27 11.35 0.90 -2.10
N ILE A 28 12.23 -0.08 -2.03
CA ILE A 28 13.38 -0.21 -2.93
C ILE A 28 13.32 -1.57 -3.60
N VAL A 29 13.20 -1.58 -4.91
CA VAL A 29 13.12 -2.78 -5.72
C VAL A 29 14.28 -2.77 -6.70
N VAL A 30 15.21 -3.71 -6.50
CA VAL A 30 16.38 -3.83 -7.38
C VAL A 30 16.29 -5.09 -8.21
N ARG A 31 16.39 -4.94 -9.52
CA ARG A 31 16.41 -6.07 -10.47
C ARG A 31 17.68 -6.02 -11.29
N ALA A 32 18.28 -7.18 -11.49
CA ALA A 32 19.52 -7.33 -12.24
C ALA A 32 19.25 -8.03 -13.56
N ALA A 33 20.04 -7.67 -14.58
CA ALA A 33 20.17 -8.49 -15.78
C ALA A 33 20.77 -9.87 -15.43
N ALA A 34 20.81 -10.79 -16.40
CA ALA A 34 21.37 -12.13 -16.20
C ALA A 34 22.86 -12.14 -15.77
N ARG A 35 23.63 -11.11 -16.13
CA ARG A 35 25.05 -10.93 -15.78
C ARG A 35 25.32 -9.50 -15.28
N PRO A 36 24.86 -9.15 -14.07
CA PRO A 36 25.00 -7.79 -13.58
C PRO A 36 26.45 -7.51 -13.13
N PRO A 37 26.89 -6.23 -13.14
CA PRO A 37 28.22 -5.87 -12.63
C PRO A 37 28.37 -6.09 -11.11
N VAL A 38 27.26 -6.04 -10.37
CA VAL A 38 27.18 -6.31 -8.94
C VAL A 38 25.91 -7.10 -8.62
N PRO A 39 25.88 -7.94 -7.57
CA PRO A 39 24.66 -8.65 -7.19
C PRO A 39 23.50 -7.69 -6.88
N ALA A 40 22.28 -8.03 -7.31
CA ALA A 40 21.08 -7.21 -7.06
C ALA A 40 20.87 -6.89 -5.57
N ARG A 41 21.12 -7.86 -4.69
CA ARG A 41 21.04 -7.70 -3.23
C ARG A 41 22.00 -6.62 -2.70
N ALA A 42 23.25 -6.62 -3.16
CA ALA A 42 24.24 -5.63 -2.74
C ALA A 42 23.84 -4.22 -3.22
N ALA A 43 23.33 -4.10 -4.45
CA ALA A 43 22.79 -2.84 -4.96
C ALA A 43 21.55 -2.37 -4.16
N ALA A 44 20.63 -3.28 -3.82
CA ALA A 44 19.46 -2.95 -2.99
C ALA A 44 19.85 -2.45 -1.60
N GLU A 45 20.79 -3.12 -0.94
CA GLU A 45 21.29 -2.71 0.37
C GLU A 45 22.00 -1.34 0.31
N ALA A 46 22.77 -1.07 -0.75
CA ALA A 46 23.42 0.22 -0.96
C ALA A 46 22.41 1.36 -1.18
N VAL A 47 21.37 1.15 -1.99
CA VAL A 47 20.30 2.13 -2.22
C VAL A 47 19.49 2.35 -0.93
N ARG A 48 19.22 1.29 -0.16
CA ARG A 48 18.56 1.41 1.15
C ARG A 48 19.38 2.23 2.13
N ALA A 49 20.67 1.96 2.22
CA ALA A 49 21.57 2.72 3.09
C ALA A 49 21.61 4.21 2.69
N ALA A 50 21.62 4.52 1.39
CA ALA A 50 21.54 5.88 0.90
C ALA A 50 20.22 6.58 1.28
N ALA A 51 19.09 5.88 1.13
CA ALA A 51 17.77 6.39 1.50
C ALA A 51 17.64 6.65 3.00
N SER A 52 18.08 5.70 3.83
CA SER A 52 18.06 5.86 5.29
C SER A 52 19.00 6.97 5.77
N ALA A 53 20.17 7.15 5.15
CA ALA A 53 21.07 8.26 5.45
C ALA A 53 20.45 9.64 5.11
N ALA A 54 19.49 9.68 4.18
CA ALA A 54 18.71 10.86 3.85
C ALA A 54 17.42 11.00 4.68
N GLY A 55 17.22 10.13 5.70
CA GLY A 55 16.09 10.20 6.62
C GLY A 55 14.82 9.48 6.16
N ALA A 56 14.85 8.61 5.15
CA ALA A 56 13.70 7.81 4.74
C ALA A 56 13.58 6.49 5.53
N ASP A 57 12.34 6.05 5.84
CA ASP A 57 12.07 4.66 6.28
C ASP A 57 12.08 3.75 5.05
N ALA A 58 13.24 3.17 4.76
CA ALA A 58 13.50 2.47 3.50
C ALA A 58 13.49 0.94 3.67
N ARG A 59 12.71 0.24 2.83
CA ARG A 59 12.55 -1.22 2.84
C ARG A 59 12.91 -1.83 1.48
N VAL A 60 13.72 -2.88 1.47
CA VAL A 60 14.08 -3.63 0.25
C VAL A 60 13.00 -4.65 -0.06
N ASP A 61 12.56 -4.70 -1.33
CA ASP A 61 11.51 -5.57 -1.84
C ASP A 61 10.30 -5.65 -0.90
N PRO A 62 9.70 -4.51 -0.54
CA PRO A 62 8.67 -4.48 0.49
C PRO A 62 7.53 -5.42 0.09
N ALA A 63 7.24 -6.40 0.94
CA ALA A 63 6.06 -7.24 0.73
C ALA A 63 4.80 -6.41 1.00
N PRO A 64 3.66 -6.74 0.36
CA PRO A 64 2.35 -6.29 0.83
C PRO A 64 2.25 -6.55 2.33
N ILE A 65 1.82 -5.56 3.10
CA ILE A 65 1.62 -5.74 4.53
C ILE A 65 0.36 -6.60 4.69
N PRO A 66 0.41 -7.77 5.35
CA PRO A 66 -0.78 -8.56 5.58
C PRO A 66 -1.84 -7.71 6.31
N GLY A 67 -3.04 -7.61 5.75
CA GLY A 67 -4.11 -6.78 6.30
C GLY A 67 -3.97 -5.28 6.01
N ALA A 68 -2.99 -4.82 5.20
CA ALA A 68 -3.03 -3.46 4.70
C ALA A 68 -4.31 -3.23 3.89
N VAL A 69 -4.90 -2.06 4.12
CA VAL A 69 -6.12 -1.64 3.46
C VAL A 69 -5.85 -0.27 2.86
N PRO A 70 -6.05 -0.09 1.54
CA PRO A 70 -5.94 1.22 0.89
C PRO A 70 -6.76 2.28 1.64
N ARG A 71 -6.23 3.50 1.77
CA ARG A 71 -6.89 4.60 2.52
C ARG A 71 -8.30 4.88 2.02
N GLU A 72 -8.54 4.70 0.73
CA GLU A 72 -9.83 4.84 0.07
C GLU A 72 -10.86 3.85 0.64
N ARG A 73 -10.44 2.60 0.88
CA ARG A 73 -11.28 1.57 1.51
C ARG A 73 -11.51 1.84 3.01
N LEU A 74 -10.71 2.70 3.64
CA LEU A 74 -10.93 3.16 5.01
C LEU A 74 -11.89 4.35 5.12
N ARG A 75 -12.23 5.05 4.03
CA ARG A 75 -13.17 6.19 4.08
C ARG A 75 -14.54 5.83 4.66
N PRO A 76 -15.15 4.67 4.35
CA PRO A 76 -16.45 4.32 4.92
C PRO A 76 -16.38 4.08 6.44
N PHE A 77 -15.24 3.68 7.02
CA PHE A 77 -15.07 3.65 8.49
C PHE A 77 -15.31 5.02 9.11
N GLY A 78 -14.65 6.05 8.58
CA GLY A 78 -14.80 7.43 9.06
C GLY A 78 -16.24 7.92 8.94
N ARG A 79 -16.90 7.63 7.81
CA ARG A 79 -18.32 7.99 7.59
C ARG A 79 -19.25 7.26 8.56
N ALA A 80 -19.10 5.95 8.72
CA ALA A 80 -19.92 5.16 9.63
C ALA A 80 -19.77 5.63 11.09
N ARG A 81 -18.54 5.92 11.54
CA ARG A 81 -18.30 6.50 12.87
C ARG A 81 -18.96 7.87 13.04
N ALA A 82 -18.82 8.76 12.06
CA ALA A 82 -19.43 10.08 12.11
C ALA A 82 -20.97 10.01 12.21
N LEU A 83 -21.61 9.15 11.42
CA LEU A 83 -23.05 8.89 11.49
C LEU A 83 -23.46 8.28 12.82
N ALA A 84 -22.68 7.33 13.35
CA ALA A 84 -22.95 6.71 14.64
C ALA A 84 -22.87 7.70 15.80
N ASP A 85 -21.87 8.59 15.78
CA ASP A 85 -21.71 9.64 16.78
C ASP A 85 -22.79 10.72 16.67
N GLU A 86 -23.20 11.07 15.45
CA GLU A 86 -24.34 11.97 15.21
C GLU A 86 -25.63 11.36 15.77
N GLY A 87 -25.93 10.11 15.43
CA GLY A 87 -27.10 9.39 15.95
C GLY A 87 -27.08 9.26 17.47
N TRP A 88 -25.91 8.99 18.06
CA TRP A 88 -25.77 8.92 19.52
C TRP A 88 -25.95 10.28 20.21
N ARG A 89 -25.44 11.37 19.63
CA ARG A 89 -25.71 12.72 20.13
C ARG A 89 -27.20 13.05 20.09
N ALA A 90 -27.89 12.68 19.02
CA ALA A 90 -29.34 12.87 18.89
C ALA A 90 -30.13 12.07 19.95
N TYR A 91 -29.75 10.81 20.19
CA TYR A 91 -30.34 10.00 21.26
C TYR A 91 -30.23 10.69 22.62
N LYS A 92 -29.04 11.24 22.94
CA LYS A 92 -28.81 11.98 24.20
C LYS A 92 -29.60 13.29 24.29
N ARG A 93 -30.00 13.89 23.17
CA ARG A 93 -30.91 15.05 23.11
C ARG A 93 -32.39 14.67 23.08
N VAL A 94 -32.71 13.38 23.21
CA VAL A 94 -34.09 12.87 23.18
C VAL A 94 -34.75 13.07 21.80
N GLU A 95 -33.97 12.88 20.72
CA GLU A 95 -34.42 12.88 19.32
C GLU A 95 -34.39 11.45 18.73
N PRO A 96 -35.23 10.51 19.20
CA PRO A 96 -35.03 9.08 18.97
C PRO A 96 -35.29 8.64 17.51
N GLU A 97 -36.19 9.30 16.78
CA GLU A 97 -36.43 9.03 15.35
C GLU A 97 -35.18 9.34 14.51
N PHE A 98 -34.59 10.52 14.73
CA PHE A 98 -33.40 10.95 14.02
C PHE A 98 -32.18 10.10 14.42
N ALA A 99 -32.04 9.81 15.71
CA ALA A 99 -31.01 8.93 16.24
C ALA A 99 -31.03 7.55 15.56
N GLU A 100 -32.21 6.93 15.45
CA GLU A 100 -32.37 5.65 14.78
C GLU A 100 -32.02 5.76 13.29
N ALA A 101 -32.51 6.77 12.58
CA ALA A 101 -32.25 6.93 11.16
C ALA A 101 -30.74 7.03 10.87
N ARG A 102 -30.00 7.81 11.67
CA ARG A 102 -28.54 7.96 11.58
C ARG A 102 -27.81 6.65 11.92
N LEU A 103 -28.20 5.95 12.98
CA LEU A 103 -27.57 4.68 13.38
C LEU A 103 -27.87 3.54 12.39
N ALA A 104 -29.07 3.51 11.82
CA ALA A 104 -29.40 2.58 10.75
C ALA A 104 -28.59 2.87 9.47
N GLU A 105 -28.39 4.15 9.14
CA GLU A 105 -27.50 4.54 8.04
C GLU A 105 -26.05 4.17 8.33
N ALA A 106 -25.56 4.43 9.55
CA ALA A 106 -24.23 4.03 10.00
C ALA A 106 -24.02 2.52 9.85
N ARG A 107 -25.02 1.71 10.25
CA ARG A 107 -24.99 0.25 10.14
C ARG A 107 -24.88 -0.19 8.69
N ARG A 108 -25.62 0.44 7.78
CA ARG A 108 -25.54 0.17 6.33
C ARG A 108 -24.14 0.47 5.80
N VAL A 109 -23.56 1.62 6.13
CA VAL A 109 -22.19 1.98 5.72
C VAL A 109 -21.15 1.05 6.35
N ALA A 110 -21.38 0.58 7.58
CA ALA A 110 -20.48 -0.34 8.27
C ALA A 110 -20.43 -1.74 7.62
N LEU A 111 -21.44 -2.13 6.83
CA LEU A 111 -21.40 -3.38 6.06
C LEU A 111 -20.27 -3.36 5.02
N ASP A 112 -20.00 -2.20 4.42
CA ASP A 112 -18.95 -2.04 3.38
C ASP A 112 -17.54 -2.25 3.95
N VAL A 113 -17.38 -2.16 5.27
CA VAL A 113 -16.10 -2.32 5.97
C VAL A 113 -16.10 -3.49 6.94
N LEU A 114 -17.18 -4.28 6.98
CA LEU A 114 -17.32 -5.42 7.90
C LEU A 114 -16.23 -6.48 7.68
N ALA A 115 -15.76 -6.60 6.44
CA ALA A 115 -14.70 -7.51 6.04
C ALA A 115 -13.29 -6.97 6.31
N LEU A 116 -13.16 -5.78 6.90
CA LEU A 116 -11.88 -5.15 7.22
C LEU A 116 -11.62 -5.24 8.72
N ASP A 117 -10.35 -5.16 9.10
CA ASP A 117 -9.96 -5.24 10.51
C ASP A 117 -10.56 -4.05 11.29
N GLY A 118 -11.16 -4.32 12.45
CA GLY A 118 -11.93 -3.32 13.20
C GLY A 118 -13.39 -3.14 12.72
N GLY A 119 -13.79 -3.78 11.61
CA GLY A 119 -15.12 -3.68 11.02
C GLY A 119 -16.21 -4.33 11.87
N ALA A 120 -15.91 -5.49 12.45
CA ALA A 120 -16.82 -6.20 13.34
C ALA A 120 -17.09 -5.41 14.64
N GLU A 121 -16.05 -4.80 15.22
CA GLU A 121 -16.14 -3.98 16.42
C GLU A 121 -16.95 -2.71 16.17
N LEU A 122 -16.73 -2.05 15.03
CA LEU A 122 -17.53 -0.90 14.63
C LEU A 122 -19.01 -1.29 14.43
N MET A 123 -19.27 -2.42 13.77
CA MET A 123 -20.63 -2.94 13.57
C MET A 123 -21.30 -3.31 14.90
N ALA A 124 -20.54 -3.87 15.85
CA ALA A 124 -21.03 -4.22 17.18
C ALA A 124 -21.46 -2.98 17.95
N GLU A 125 -20.61 -1.95 17.98
CA GLU A 125 -20.89 -0.67 18.66
C GLU A 125 -22.12 0.04 18.06
N ILE A 126 -22.24 0.08 16.72
CA ILE A 126 -23.40 0.66 16.04
C ILE A 126 -24.67 -0.12 16.37
N SER A 127 -24.61 -1.45 16.30
CA SER A 127 -25.75 -2.33 16.63
C SER A 127 -26.20 -2.17 18.09
N LEU A 128 -25.26 -2.07 19.03
CA LEU A 128 -25.54 -1.85 20.45
C LEU A 128 -26.26 -0.50 20.69
N ARG A 129 -25.76 0.59 20.10
CA ARG A 129 -26.40 1.91 20.21
C ARG A 129 -27.77 1.93 19.54
N LEU A 130 -27.92 1.29 18.38
CA LEU A 130 -29.20 1.18 17.68
C LEU A 130 -30.24 0.40 18.51
N ALA A 131 -29.82 -0.68 19.17
CA ALA A 131 -30.66 -1.43 20.10
C ALA A 131 -31.18 -0.56 21.26
N ALA A 132 -30.30 0.26 21.86
CA ALA A 132 -30.68 1.19 22.93
C ALA A 132 -31.74 2.22 22.47
N VAL A 133 -31.60 2.74 21.25
CA VAL A 133 -32.60 3.65 20.65
C VAL A 133 -33.92 2.92 20.39
N ARG A 134 -33.88 1.72 19.81
CA ARG A 134 -35.08 0.89 19.55
C ARG A 134 -35.82 0.52 20.82
N LEU A 135 -35.10 0.19 21.88
CA LEU A 135 -35.67 -0.07 23.20
C LEU A 135 -36.38 1.17 23.74
N TYR A 136 -35.75 2.35 23.64
CA TYR A 136 -36.37 3.61 24.05
C TYR A 136 -37.67 3.91 23.30
N ARG A 137 -37.75 3.53 22.01
CA ARG A 137 -38.96 3.66 21.18
C ARG A 137 -39.99 2.54 21.40
N GLY A 138 -39.82 1.68 22.41
CA GLY A 138 -40.75 0.59 22.72
C GLY A 138 -40.64 -0.63 21.80
N ARG A 139 -39.63 -0.72 20.94
CA ARG A 139 -39.43 -1.84 20.00
C ARG A 139 -38.50 -2.89 20.59
N ALA A 140 -38.96 -3.51 21.66
CA ALA A 140 -38.18 -4.44 22.48
C ALA A 140 -37.64 -5.64 21.68
N ARG A 141 -38.45 -6.26 20.82
CA ARG A 141 -38.02 -7.43 20.02
C ARG A 141 -36.87 -7.10 19.07
N GLU A 142 -36.98 -5.99 18.33
CA GLU A 142 -35.90 -5.54 17.44
C GLU A 142 -34.64 -5.16 18.22
N ALA A 143 -34.79 -4.57 19.41
CA ALA A 143 -33.67 -4.26 20.28
C ALA A 143 -32.97 -5.54 20.78
N ASP A 144 -33.72 -6.56 21.20
CA ASP A 144 -33.16 -7.84 21.64
C ASP A 144 -32.38 -8.54 20.50
N ASP A 145 -32.87 -8.46 19.25
CA ASP A 145 -32.14 -8.95 18.08
C ASP A 145 -30.84 -8.18 17.84
N ASP A 146 -30.83 -6.85 18.01
CA ASP A 146 -29.63 -6.01 17.84
C ASP A 146 -28.62 -6.22 18.97
N PHE A 147 -29.08 -6.40 20.21
CA PHE A 147 -28.23 -6.73 21.36
C PHE A 147 -27.52 -8.07 21.17
N ARG A 148 -28.25 -9.12 20.76
CA ARG A 148 -27.66 -10.42 20.47
C ARG A 148 -26.63 -10.34 19.34
N PHE A 149 -26.93 -9.60 18.27
CA PHE A 149 -26.00 -9.42 17.17
C PHE A 149 -24.73 -8.65 17.60
N ALA A 150 -24.89 -7.57 18.39
CA ALA A 150 -23.74 -6.83 18.92
C ALA A 150 -22.86 -7.70 19.82
N HIS A 151 -23.46 -8.53 20.69
CA HIS A 151 -22.71 -9.46 21.54
C HIS A 151 -22.05 -10.59 20.76
N ALA A 152 -22.68 -11.09 19.69
CA ALA A 152 -22.08 -12.08 18.82
C ALA A 152 -20.76 -11.57 18.23
N LEU A 153 -20.76 -10.32 17.73
CA LEU A 153 -19.59 -9.65 17.14
C LEU A 153 -18.51 -9.27 18.17
N ALA A 154 -18.90 -8.80 19.34
CA ALA A 154 -17.98 -8.33 20.38
C ALA A 154 -18.41 -8.85 21.77
N PRO A 155 -18.10 -10.12 22.12
CA PRO A 155 -18.59 -10.75 23.34
C PRO A 155 -18.02 -10.11 24.61
N ASP A 156 -16.79 -9.59 24.51
CA ASP A 156 -16.02 -9.03 25.61
C ASP A 156 -16.30 -7.53 25.82
N ARG A 157 -17.14 -6.91 24.99
CA ARG A 157 -17.51 -5.49 25.11
C ARG A 157 -18.38 -5.29 26.35
N PRO A 158 -17.90 -4.59 27.41
CA PRO A 158 -18.70 -4.37 28.60
C PRO A 158 -19.88 -3.43 28.29
N VAL A 159 -21.08 -3.77 28.72
CA VAL A 159 -22.26 -2.90 28.66
C VAL A 159 -22.56 -2.42 30.08
N THR A 160 -22.29 -1.15 30.38
CA THR A 160 -22.33 -0.63 31.76
C THR A 160 -23.25 0.58 31.90
N THR A 161 -23.62 0.89 33.14
CA THR A 161 -24.43 2.07 33.48
C THR A 161 -23.69 3.40 33.32
N ALA A 162 -22.37 3.38 33.13
CA ALA A 162 -21.60 4.58 32.82
C ALA A 162 -21.90 5.12 31.41
N GLU A 163 -22.27 4.22 30.49
CA GLU A 163 -22.55 4.54 29.09
C GLU A 163 -24.04 4.48 28.76
N PHE A 164 -24.76 3.51 29.35
CA PHE A 164 -26.15 3.23 29.04
C PHE A 164 -27.05 3.40 30.26
N ARG A 165 -28.35 3.66 30.03
CA ARG A 165 -29.34 3.67 31.10
C ARG A 165 -29.47 2.27 31.71
N PRO A 166 -29.79 2.14 33.02
CA PRO A 166 -29.96 0.82 33.67
C PRO A 166 -30.88 -0.13 32.89
N GLN A 167 -32.00 0.38 32.37
CA GLN A 167 -32.95 -0.40 31.56
C GLN A 167 -32.33 -1.01 30.29
N VAL A 168 -31.36 -0.33 29.66
CA VAL A 168 -30.64 -0.86 28.49
C VAL A 168 -29.68 -1.97 28.92
N VAL A 169 -28.98 -1.81 30.04
CA VAL A 169 -28.10 -2.84 30.61
C VAL A 169 -28.90 -4.11 30.95
N ASP A 170 -30.04 -3.95 31.61
CA ASP A 170 -30.93 -5.05 31.98
C ASP A 170 -31.52 -5.75 30.74
N ALA A 171 -31.91 -4.97 29.71
CA ALA A 171 -32.42 -5.51 28.46
C ALA A 171 -31.34 -6.26 27.67
N PHE A 172 -30.13 -5.73 27.60
CA PHE A 172 -28.99 -6.41 26.99
C PHE A 172 -28.73 -7.75 27.70
N ALA A 173 -28.59 -7.75 29.03
CA ALA A 173 -28.35 -8.97 29.81
C ALA A 173 -29.45 -10.02 29.60
N ARG A 174 -30.72 -9.59 29.60
CA ARG A 174 -31.86 -10.47 29.28
C ARG A 174 -31.78 -11.04 27.86
N ALA A 175 -31.49 -10.21 26.87
CA ALA A 175 -31.41 -10.63 25.47
C ALA A 175 -30.32 -11.70 25.26
N ILE A 176 -29.18 -11.58 25.96
CA ILE A 176 -28.12 -12.59 25.91
C ILE A 176 -28.50 -13.86 26.69
N ALA A 177 -29.16 -13.73 27.85
CA ALA A 177 -29.63 -14.89 28.62
C ALA A 177 -30.70 -15.71 27.86
N GLN A 178 -31.49 -15.06 27.02
CA GLN A 178 -32.52 -15.68 26.17
C GLN A 178 -31.98 -16.14 24.81
N SER A 179 -30.66 -16.31 24.69
CA SER A 179 -30.04 -16.72 23.43
C SER A 179 -30.60 -18.08 22.97
N PRO A 180 -31.10 -18.16 21.72
CA PRO A 180 -31.70 -19.38 21.19
C PRO A 180 -30.64 -20.46 20.88
N ALA A 181 -31.11 -21.67 20.58
CA ALA A 181 -30.28 -22.85 20.33
C ALA A 181 -29.26 -22.64 19.20
N GLU A 182 -28.17 -23.41 19.27
CA GLU A 182 -27.19 -23.51 18.18
C GLU A 182 -27.71 -24.38 17.04
N VAL A 183 -27.43 -23.97 15.82
CA VAL A 183 -27.71 -24.67 14.57
C VAL A 183 -26.46 -24.71 13.70
N THR A 184 -26.38 -25.68 12.80
CA THR A 184 -25.27 -25.78 11.86
C THR A 184 -25.60 -25.01 10.58
N VAL A 185 -24.67 -24.17 10.13
CA VAL A 185 -24.73 -23.42 8.88
C VAL A 185 -23.58 -23.86 7.98
N SER A 186 -23.88 -24.18 6.72
CA SER A 186 -22.84 -24.43 5.72
C SER A 186 -22.40 -23.11 5.09
N VAL A 187 -21.09 -22.91 4.97
CA VAL A 187 -20.50 -21.70 4.40
C VAL A 187 -19.66 -22.09 3.18
N SER A 188 -20.01 -21.55 2.02
CA SER A 188 -19.30 -21.74 0.76
C SER A 188 -18.61 -20.45 0.31
N ALA A 189 -17.37 -20.60 -0.16
CA ALA A 189 -16.56 -19.57 -0.79
C ALA A 189 -15.51 -20.28 -1.66
N PRO A 190 -14.70 -19.57 -2.49
CA PRO A 190 -13.62 -20.20 -3.22
C PRO A 190 -12.72 -21.05 -2.32
N ALA A 191 -12.40 -22.27 -2.75
CA ALA A 191 -11.65 -23.24 -1.94
C ALA A 191 -10.38 -22.62 -1.32
N GLY A 192 -10.18 -22.88 -0.03
CA GLY A 192 -9.05 -22.36 0.74
C GLY A 192 -9.18 -20.89 1.19
N ALA A 193 -10.31 -20.22 0.93
CA ALA A 193 -10.59 -18.92 1.54
C ALA A 193 -10.75 -19.06 3.06
N ALA A 194 -10.13 -18.18 3.83
CA ALA A 194 -10.33 -18.13 5.28
C ALA A 194 -11.73 -17.60 5.57
N ILE A 195 -12.46 -18.28 6.45
CA ILE A 195 -13.79 -17.90 6.91
C ILE A 195 -13.71 -17.40 8.36
N GLU A 196 -14.38 -16.29 8.60
CA GLU A 196 -14.63 -15.74 9.93
C GLU A 196 -16.15 -15.64 10.14
N VAL A 197 -16.59 -15.93 11.37
CA VAL A 197 -17.98 -15.75 11.79
C VAL A 197 -18.00 -14.91 13.05
N ASP A 198 -18.73 -13.80 12.97
CA ASP A 198 -18.82 -12.77 14.01
C ASP A 198 -17.43 -12.30 14.51
N GLY A 199 -16.52 -12.05 13.57
CA GLY A 199 -15.16 -11.59 13.85
C GLY A 199 -14.20 -12.68 14.36
N ARG A 200 -14.62 -13.94 14.45
CA ARG A 200 -13.78 -15.05 14.92
C ARG A 200 -13.41 -16.01 13.77
N PRO A 201 -12.16 -16.45 13.64
CA PRO A 201 -11.76 -17.40 12.60
C PRO A 201 -12.37 -18.78 12.87
N VAL A 202 -12.98 -19.38 11.84
CA VAL A 202 -13.62 -20.71 11.94
C VAL A 202 -12.94 -21.79 11.08
N GLY A 203 -12.09 -21.40 10.14
CA GLY A 203 -11.36 -22.32 9.26
C GLY A 203 -11.33 -21.87 7.81
N ALA A 204 -11.11 -22.80 6.89
CA ALA A 204 -11.09 -22.53 5.45
C ALA A 204 -12.36 -23.05 4.76
N ALA A 205 -12.79 -22.40 3.69
CA ALA A 205 -13.94 -22.79 2.88
C ALA A 205 -13.67 -24.05 2.03
N PRO A 206 -14.67 -24.93 1.84
CA PRO A 206 -16.00 -24.89 2.45
C PRO A 206 -15.96 -25.28 3.94
N ALA A 207 -16.83 -24.68 4.76
CA ALA A 207 -16.88 -24.89 6.20
C ALA A 207 -18.31 -25.16 6.70
N ALA A 208 -18.44 -25.91 7.79
CA ALA A 208 -19.69 -26.06 8.54
C ALA A 208 -19.50 -25.48 9.95
N VAL A 209 -20.32 -24.50 10.32
CA VAL A 209 -20.15 -23.72 11.55
C VAL A 209 -21.40 -23.82 12.41
N ARG A 210 -21.23 -24.02 13.71
CA ARG A 210 -22.34 -23.91 14.67
C ARG A 210 -22.48 -22.47 15.13
N VAL A 211 -23.65 -21.89 14.92
CA VAL A 211 -24.01 -20.53 15.34
C VAL A 211 -25.37 -20.56 16.01
N ARG A 212 -25.68 -19.55 16.82
CA ARG A 212 -27.01 -19.45 17.42
C ARG A 212 -28.04 -19.02 16.38
N VAL A 213 -29.32 -19.21 16.65
CA VAL A 213 -30.38 -18.59 15.84
C VAL A 213 -30.33 -17.06 16.01
N GLY A 214 -30.37 -16.31 14.92
CA GLY A 214 -30.25 -14.85 14.93
C GLY A 214 -29.37 -14.32 13.81
N ARG A 215 -29.00 -13.04 13.89
CA ARG A 215 -28.11 -12.42 12.89
C ARG A 215 -26.66 -12.74 13.20
N HIS A 216 -25.93 -13.10 12.16
CA HIS A 216 -24.51 -13.41 12.19
C HIS A 216 -23.79 -12.73 11.02
N ALA A 217 -22.58 -12.28 11.26
CA ALA A 217 -21.70 -11.73 10.23
C ALA A 217 -20.76 -12.83 9.73
N PHE A 218 -20.82 -13.12 8.44
CA PHE A 218 -19.92 -14.06 7.77
C PHE A 218 -18.95 -13.28 6.90
N VAL A 219 -17.66 -13.54 7.05
CA VAL A 219 -16.58 -12.90 6.28
C VAL A 219 -15.74 -13.98 5.62
N ALA A 220 -15.40 -13.79 4.35
CA ALA A 220 -14.46 -14.63 3.62
C ALA A 220 -13.29 -13.78 3.11
N ARG A 221 -12.07 -14.31 3.26
CA ARG A 221 -10.83 -13.67 2.80
C ARG A 221 -9.99 -14.64 2.00
N LYS A 222 -9.40 -14.18 0.91
CA LYS A 222 -8.44 -14.96 0.13
C LYS A 222 -7.39 -14.03 -0.49
N PRO A 223 -6.09 -14.38 -0.45
CA PRO A 223 -5.07 -13.58 -1.12
C PRO A 223 -5.39 -13.33 -2.59
N GLY A 224 -5.26 -12.08 -3.03
CA GLY A 224 -5.57 -11.65 -4.41
C GLY A 224 -7.06 -11.46 -4.71
N ALA A 225 -7.93 -11.51 -3.70
CA ALA A 225 -9.37 -11.26 -3.82
C ALA A 225 -9.83 -10.18 -2.83
N LEU A 226 -10.88 -9.44 -3.21
CA LEU A 226 -11.58 -8.53 -2.32
C LEU A 226 -12.28 -9.36 -1.24
N PRO A 227 -12.13 -9.00 0.05
CA PRO A 227 -12.82 -9.72 1.11
C PRO A 227 -14.32 -9.47 0.98
N ALA A 228 -15.12 -10.52 1.17
CA ALA A 228 -16.58 -10.43 1.13
C ALA A 228 -17.15 -10.59 2.53
N ALA A 229 -18.17 -9.79 2.84
CA ALA A 229 -18.91 -9.91 4.09
C ALA A 229 -20.42 -9.93 3.84
N ARG A 230 -21.15 -10.70 4.64
CA ARG A 230 -22.62 -10.73 4.65
C ARG A 230 -23.13 -10.86 6.06
N VAL A 231 -24.19 -10.13 6.38
CA VAL A 231 -24.99 -10.37 7.58
C VAL A 231 -26.19 -11.22 7.20
N VAL A 232 -26.33 -12.38 7.85
CA VAL A 232 -27.38 -13.36 7.56
C VAL A 232 -28.17 -13.63 8.83
N SER A 233 -29.50 -13.65 8.71
CA SER A 233 -30.39 -14.12 9.78
C SER A 233 -30.52 -15.64 9.67
N VAL A 234 -29.92 -16.35 10.61
CA VAL A 234 -29.96 -17.81 10.73
C VAL A 234 -31.20 -18.21 11.52
N THR A 235 -31.97 -19.17 10.99
CA THR A 235 -33.20 -19.70 11.61
C THR A 235 -32.95 -21.05 12.29
N ALA A 236 -33.98 -21.63 12.93
CA ALA A 236 -33.86 -22.92 13.62
C ALA A 236 -33.57 -24.09 12.66
N GLU A 237 -33.87 -23.94 11.36
CA GLU A 237 -33.53 -24.94 10.34
C GLU A 237 -32.04 -24.89 9.92
N GLY A 238 -31.26 -23.90 10.40
CA GLY A 238 -29.90 -23.65 9.93
C GLY A 238 -29.90 -22.89 8.61
N GLY A 239 -28.97 -23.24 7.70
CA GLY A 239 -28.94 -22.65 6.37
C GLY A 239 -27.62 -22.83 5.63
N ALA A 240 -27.56 -22.24 4.44
CA ALA A 240 -26.36 -22.13 3.62
C ALA A 240 -26.04 -20.66 3.35
N VAL A 241 -24.75 -20.29 3.48
CA VAL A 241 -24.24 -18.95 3.20
C VAL A 241 -23.19 -19.05 2.12
N GLU A 242 -23.44 -18.37 1.00
CA GLU A 242 -22.47 -18.24 -0.09
C GLU A 242 -21.80 -16.86 -0.05
N LEU A 243 -20.47 -16.86 -0.07
CA LEU A 243 -19.60 -15.71 -0.11
C LEU A 243 -18.78 -15.73 -1.40
N ALA A 244 -19.27 -15.02 -2.42
CA ALA A 244 -18.52 -14.81 -3.65
C ALA A 244 -17.39 -13.81 -3.38
N LEU A 245 -16.15 -14.20 -3.73
CA LEU A 245 -15.00 -13.30 -3.66
C LEU A 245 -14.71 -12.75 -5.05
N GLU A 246 -14.72 -11.43 -5.17
CA GLU A 246 -14.29 -10.75 -6.39
C GLU A 246 -12.76 -10.70 -6.45
N ARG A 247 -12.18 -10.77 -7.65
CA ARG A 247 -10.73 -10.62 -7.80
C ARG A 247 -10.34 -9.19 -7.44
N ASP A 248 -9.31 -9.04 -6.63
CA ASP A 248 -8.70 -7.74 -6.37
C ASP A 248 -7.52 -7.58 -7.33
N PRO A 249 -7.67 -6.84 -8.44
CA PRO A 249 -6.59 -6.70 -9.42
C PRO A 249 -5.37 -6.01 -8.80
N LEU A 250 -5.56 -5.12 -7.82
CA LEU A 250 -4.49 -4.43 -7.14
C LEU A 250 -3.74 -5.39 -6.21
N ALA A 251 -4.44 -6.10 -5.32
CA ALA A 251 -3.78 -7.07 -4.45
C ALA A 251 -3.11 -8.21 -5.25
N ALA A 252 -3.73 -8.66 -6.35
CA ALA A 252 -3.14 -9.65 -7.26
C ALA A 252 -1.88 -9.11 -7.97
N ALA A 253 -1.87 -7.84 -8.35
CA ALA A 253 -0.68 -7.19 -8.91
C ALA A 253 0.41 -6.95 -7.85
N ALA A 254 0.03 -6.68 -6.60
CA ALA A 254 0.97 -6.40 -5.52
C ALA A 254 1.83 -7.63 -5.16
N VAL A 255 1.24 -8.83 -5.20
CA VAL A 255 1.97 -10.08 -4.98
C VAL A 255 2.77 -10.55 -6.19
N ALA A 256 2.50 -10.01 -7.38
CA ALA A 256 3.28 -10.33 -8.57
C ALA A 256 4.71 -9.79 -8.45
N PRO A 257 5.72 -10.51 -8.96
CA PRO A 257 7.09 -10.04 -8.95
C PRO A 257 7.23 -8.78 -9.83
N LEU A 258 7.98 -7.80 -9.36
CA LEU A 258 8.37 -6.64 -10.16
C LEU A 258 9.59 -7.00 -11.01
N ASP A 259 9.39 -7.78 -12.08
CA ASP A 259 10.47 -8.21 -12.98
C ASP A 259 10.74 -7.20 -14.09
N VAL A 260 11.94 -7.27 -14.67
CA VAL A 260 12.31 -6.54 -15.89
C VAL A 260 11.80 -7.27 -17.12
N GLY A 261 11.53 -6.53 -18.20
CA GLY A 261 11.00 -7.05 -19.46
C GLY A 261 9.48 -7.27 -19.47
N VAL A 262 8.75 -6.71 -18.50
CA VAL A 262 7.29 -6.67 -18.53
C VAL A 262 6.83 -5.48 -19.38
N ASP A 263 5.63 -5.58 -19.98
CA ASP A 263 5.03 -4.44 -20.66
C ASP A 263 4.72 -3.30 -19.67
N GLU A 264 4.72 -2.08 -20.18
CA GLU A 264 4.62 -0.87 -19.39
C GLU A 264 3.32 -0.77 -18.58
N VAL A 265 2.20 -1.26 -19.13
CA VAL A 265 0.90 -1.26 -18.45
C VAL A 265 0.94 -2.19 -17.24
N ARG A 266 1.46 -3.41 -17.40
CA ARG A 266 1.64 -4.33 -16.27
C ARG A 266 2.67 -3.83 -15.26
N ALA A 267 3.74 -3.16 -15.71
CA ALA A 267 4.70 -2.51 -14.82
C ALA A 267 4.02 -1.46 -13.95
N ALA A 268 3.23 -0.57 -14.56
CA ALA A 268 2.46 0.47 -13.86
C ALA A 268 1.53 -0.15 -12.81
N GLN A 269 0.74 -1.15 -13.20
CA GLN A 269 -0.18 -1.84 -12.27
C GLN A 269 0.55 -2.46 -11.07
N ARG A 270 1.70 -3.13 -11.30
CA ARG A 270 2.46 -3.77 -10.21
C ARG A 270 3.14 -2.75 -9.30
N VAL A 271 3.66 -1.66 -9.85
CA VAL A 271 4.29 -0.58 -9.08
C VAL A 271 3.25 0.13 -8.23
N GLU A 272 2.10 0.51 -8.82
CA GLU A 272 0.98 1.13 -8.10
C GLU A 272 0.49 0.23 -6.97
N ALA A 273 0.26 -1.05 -7.28
CA ALA A 273 -0.16 -2.04 -6.29
C ALA A 273 0.85 -2.19 -5.15
N ARG A 274 2.15 -2.12 -5.44
CA ARG A 274 3.20 -2.18 -4.42
C ARG A 274 3.23 -0.94 -3.54
N ILE A 275 3.03 0.25 -4.11
CA ILE A 275 2.94 1.52 -3.36
C ILE A 275 1.76 1.46 -2.39
N VAL A 276 0.59 1.05 -2.87
CA VAL A 276 -0.64 1.01 -2.07
C VAL A 276 -0.59 -0.09 -1.00
N GLU A 277 -0.32 -1.33 -1.37
CA GLU A 277 -0.43 -2.48 -0.46
C GLU A 277 0.73 -2.59 0.54
N ALA A 278 1.87 -1.92 0.28
CA ALA A 278 2.96 -1.80 1.25
C ALA A 278 2.98 -0.45 1.98
N ASP A 279 1.95 0.39 1.79
CA ASP A 279 1.77 1.71 2.41
C ASP A 279 3.03 2.59 2.29
N LEU A 280 3.51 2.73 1.06
CA LEU A 280 4.70 3.50 0.71
C LEU A 280 4.29 4.90 0.24
N ASP A 281 5.15 5.88 0.52
CA ASP A 281 5.01 7.22 -0.06
C ASP A 281 5.67 7.27 -1.45
N LEU A 282 6.71 6.45 -1.67
CA LEU A 282 7.39 6.29 -2.95
C LEU A 282 7.98 4.89 -3.16
N LEU A 283 8.19 4.52 -4.42
CA LEU A 283 8.94 3.33 -4.83
C LEU A 283 10.14 3.73 -5.69
N VAL A 284 11.34 3.30 -5.30
CA VAL A 284 12.55 3.38 -6.11
C VAL A 284 12.78 2.04 -6.79
N LEU A 285 12.76 2.07 -8.12
CA LEU A 285 13.19 0.99 -8.99
C LEU A 285 14.68 1.22 -9.30
N ALA A 286 15.51 0.20 -9.18
CA ALA A 286 16.91 0.30 -9.59
C ALA A 286 17.42 -0.98 -10.26
N ALA A 287 18.48 -0.85 -11.06
CA ALA A 287 19.14 -1.98 -11.68
C ALA A 287 20.65 -1.72 -11.85
N PRO A 288 21.52 -2.64 -11.39
CA PRO A 288 22.92 -2.63 -11.77
C PRO A 288 23.08 -3.18 -13.20
N VAL A 289 23.70 -2.41 -14.08
CA VAL A 289 23.85 -2.71 -15.51
C VAL A 289 25.25 -2.40 -16.01
N TRP A 290 25.68 -3.05 -17.08
CA TRP A 290 26.86 -2.63 -17.85
C TRP A 290 26.46 -1.57 -18.89
N ARG A 291 27.26 -0.52 -19.03
CA ARG A 291 27.07 0.59 -19.97
C ARG A 291 28.40 1.00 -20.58
N GLY A 292 28.57 0.73 -21.87
CA GLY A 292 29.82 1.05 -22.58
C GLY A 292 31.04 0.38 -21.96
N GLY A 293 30.87 -0.82 -21.40
CA GLY A 293 31.94 -1.56 -20.71
C GLY A 293 32.24 -1.11 -19.27
N ALA A 294 31.57 -0.09 -18.75
CA ALA A 294 31.67 0.34 -17.36
C ALA A 294 30.43 -0.08 -16.56
N PRO A 295 30.54 -0.36 -15.25
CA PRO A 295 29.39 -0.67 -14.44
C PRO A 295 28.62 0.62 -14.09
N ALA A 296 27.30 0.52 -14.10
CA ALA A 296 26.40 1.63 -13.82
C ALA A 296 25.21 1.18 -12.96
N LEU A 297 24.68 2.10 -12.17
CA LEU A 297 23.44 1.94 -11.42
C LEU A 297 22.40 2.85 -12.06
N VAL A 298 21.37 2.25 -12.66
CA VAL A 298 20.22 2.99 -13.18
C VAL A 298 19.08 2.93 -12.19
N GLY A 299 18.29 4.00 -12.09
CA GLY A 299 17.12 4.01 -11.23
C GLY A 299 16.02 4.96 -11.67
N GLN A 300 14.85 4.76 -11.09
CA GLN A 300 13.65 5.53 -11.35
C GLN A 300 12.83 5.61 -10.05
N ARG A 301 12.27 6.79 -9.76
CA ARG A 301 11.38 7.04 -8.62
C ARG A 301 9.95 7.08 -9.13
N CYS A 302 9.03 6.41 -8.44
CA CYS A 302 7.61 6.32 -8.77
C CYS A 302 6.77 6.64 -7.53
N GLU A 303 5.68 7.39 -7.71
CA GLU A 303 4.77 7.82 -6.63
C GLU A 303 3.33 7.91 -7.13
N GLY A 304 2.38 7.98 -6.19
CA GLY A 304 0.99 8.32 -6.46
C GLY A 304 0.12 7.18 -6.99
N THR A 305 -1.17 7.51 -7.15
CA THR A 305 -2.24 6.65 -7.69
C THR A 305 -3.17 7.55 -8.54
N PRO A 306 -3.14 7.49 -9.88
CA PRO A 306 -2.35 6.57 -10.71
C PRO A 306 -0.85 6.80 -10.52
N VAL A 307 -0.06 5.74 -10.68
CA VAL A 307 1.40 5.84 -10.52
C VAL A 307 2.02 6.73 -11.60
N ALA A 308 2.88 7.65 -11.17
CA ALA A 308 3.73 8.45 -12.05
C ALA A 308 5.18 8.40 -11.57
N CYS A 309 6.10 8.30 -12.52
CA CYS A 309 7.51 8.13 -12.30
C CYS A 309 8.34 9.28 -12.88
N GLY A 310 9.52 9.48 -12.31
CA GLY A 310 10.53 10.39 -12.82
C GLY A 310 11.27 9.84 -14.04
N PRO A 311 12.15 10.63 -14.66
CA PRO A 311 13.05 10.12 -15.69
C PRO A 311 14.01 9.08 -15.10
N VAL A 312 14.54 8.21 -15.95
CA VAL A 312 15.57 7.25 -15.57
C VAL A 312 16.89 7.99 -15.36
N VAL A 313 17.52 7.78 -14.20
CA VAL A 313 18.83 8.34 -13.86
C VAL A 313 19.88 7.25 -13.96
N GLU A 314 21.01 7.53 -14.61
CA GLU A 314 22.16 6.63 -14.71
C GLU A 314 23.36 7.21 -13.93
N ILE A 315 23.91 6.42 -13.01
CA ILE A 315 25.13 6.76 -12.27
C ILE A 315 26.19 5.69 -12.52
N ARG A 316 27.29 6.07 -13.19
CA ARG A 316 28.44 5.18 -13.42
C ARG A 316 29.29 5.06 -12.17
N PHE A 317 29.94 3.92 -12.01
CA PHE A 317 30.93 3.68 -10.96
C PHE A 317 32.12 2.89 -11.50
N ALA A 318 33.24 2.90 -10.78
CA ALA A 318 34.46 2.22 -11.23
C ALA A 318 34.39 0.71 -10.99
N ASP A 319 33.98 0.32 -9.78
CA ASP A 319 33.98 -1.06 -9.30
C ASP A 319 32.96 -1.27 -8.16
N ALA A 320 32.94 -2.47 -7.57
CA ALA A 320 32.05 -2.79 -6.47
C ALA A 320 32.24 -1.87 -5.23
N ALA A 321 33.43 -1.32 -4.99
CA ALA A 321 33.67 -0.39 -3.89
C ALA A 321 33.02 0.98 -4.15
N GLY A 322 32.90 1.38 -5.42
CA GLY A 322 32.19 2.59 -5.85
C GLY A 322 30.66 2.54 -5.70
N LEU A 323 30.07 1.36 -5.48
CA LEU A 323 28.62 1.15 -5.46
C LEU A 323 27.90 2.03 -4.42
N ALA A 324 28.44 2.16 -3.21
CA ALA A 324 27.83 2.98 -2.16
C ALA A 324 27.80 4.47 -2.53
N GLY A 325 28.85 4.96 -3.20
CA GLY A 325 28.91 6.33 -3.72
C GLY A 325 27.89 6.56 -4.84
N ALA A 326 27.75 5.60 -5.75
CA ALA A 326 26.77 5.64 -6.82
C ALA A 326 25.32 5.59 -6.28
N ALA A 327 25.05 4.74 -5.29
CA ALA A 327 23.73 4.64 -4.66
C ALA A 327 23.30 5.95 -3.99
N ARG A 328 24.22 6.63 -3.29
CA ARG A 328 23.97 7.98 -2.73
C ARG A 328 23.66 9.01 -3.80
N ALA A 329 24.47 9.06 -4.85
CA ALA A 329 24.26 10.00 -5.96
C ALA A 329 22.92 9.71 -6.69
N LEU A 330 22.59 8.44 -6.89
CA LEU A 330 21.32 8.03 -7.49
C LEU A 330 20.14 8.49 -6.63
N TRP A 331 20.18 8.23 -5.32
CA TRP A 331 19.10 8.63 -4.41
C TRP A 331 18.86 10.15 -4.44
N VAL A 332 19.93 10.95 -4.33
CA VAL A 332 19.85 12.42 -4.40
C VAL A 332 19.21 12.86 -5.72
N ALA A 333 19.72 12.36 -6.85
CA ALA A 333 19.21 12.71 -8.17
C ALA A 333 17.72 12.32 -8.38
N LEU A 334 17.28 11.19 -7.79
CA LEU A 334 15.89 10.76 -7.85
C LEU A 334 14.97 11.60 -6.95
N VAL A 335 15.44 12.03 -5.77
CA VAL A 335 14.62 12.79 -4.82
C VAL A 335 14.49 14.26 -5.20
N GLU A 336 15.55 14.86 -5.76
CA GLU A 336 15.55 16.27 -6.19
C GLU A 336 14.65 16.51 -7.40
N ARG A 337 14.42 15.49 -8.23
CA ARG A 337 13.54 15.58 -9.39
C ARG A 337 12.07 15.51 -8.98
N ARG A 338 11.31 16.52 -9.41
CA ARG A 338 9.86 16.64 -9.16
C ARG A 338 8.99 16.30 -10.37
N ASP A 339 9.59 16.07 -11.53
CA ASP A 339 8.88 15.78 -12.78
C ASP A 339 8.45 14.31 -12.81
N LEU A 340 7.28 14.02 -12.23
CA LEU A 340 6.66 12.69 -12.19
C LEU A 340 5.58 12.59 -13.26
N ARG A 341 5.97 12.28 -14.49
CA ARG A 341 5.05 12.16 -15.63
C ARG A 341 5.27 10.92 -16.50
N PHE A 342 6.30 10.15 -16.17
CA PHE A 342 6.68 8.98 -16.95
C PHE A 342 6.06 7.72 -16.35
N PRO A 343 5.78 6.71 -17.16
CA PRO A 343 5.46 5.38 -16.67
C PRO A 343 6.71 4.71 -16.06
N PRO A 344 6.60 3.55 -15.38
CA PRO A 344 7.75 2.82 -14.83
C PRO A 344 8.58 2.13 -15.93
N THR A 345 9.17 2.94 -16.81
CA THR A 345 9.93 2.53 -17.99
C THR A 345 11.15 1.68 -17.67
N LEU A 346 11.73 1.81 -16.46
CA LEU A 346 12.89 1.00 -16.07
C LEU A 346 12.60 -0.51 -16.12
N LEU A 347 11.38 -0.92 -15.74
CA LEU A 347 10.97 -2.33 -15.78
C LEU A 347 10.66 -2.80 -17.20
N ALA A 348 10.27 -1.89 -18.10
CA ALA A 348 9.97 -2.21 -19.49
C ALA A 348 11.21 -2.13 -20.41
N ASP A 349 12.31 -1.50 -19.99
CA ASP A 349 13.49 -1.32 -20.83
C ASP A 349 14.19 -2.65 -21.13
N ALA A 350 14.11 -3.06 -22.40
CA ALA A 350 14.76 -4.26 -22.90
C ALA A 350 16.30 -4.22 -22.77
N ARG A 351 16.91 -3.05 -22.60
CA ARG A 351 18.36 -2.89 -22.34
C ARG A 351 18.70 -3.25 -20.90
N VAL A 352 17.83 -2.93 -19.94
CA VAL A 352 17.98 -3.38 -18.55
C VAL A 352 17.76 -4.89 -18.46
N ALA A 353 16.74 -5.40 -19.15
CA ALA A 353 16.44 -6.84 -19.15
C ALA A 353 17.55 -7.70 -19.78
N ARG A 354 18.08 -7.28 -20.95
CA ARG A 354 19.14 -8.03 -21.65
C ARG A 354 20.51 -7.82 -21.03
N GLY A 355 20.78 -6.61 -20.55
CA GLY A 355 22.11 -6.17 -20.13
C GLY A 355 23.08 -6.04 -21.31
N GLU A 356 24.05 -5.13 -21.20
CA GLU A 356 25.24 -5.20 -22.05
C GLU A 356 26.18 -6.28 -21.51
N PRO A 357 26.92 -7.00 -22.39
CA PRO A 357 27.89 -7.96 -21.95
C PRO A 357 29.02 -7.28 -21.15
N PRO A 358 29.61 -7.97 -20.16
CA PRO A 358 30.74 -7.44 -19.41
C PRO A 358 31.93 -7.19 -20.33
N PRO A 359 32.82 -6.24 -19.99
CA PRO A 359 34.03 -5.99 -20.76
C PRO A 359 34.85 -7.28 -20.90
N GLY A 360 35.26 -7.60 -22.12
CA GLY A 360 36.07 -8.78 -22.43
C GLY A 360 35.30 -10.04 -22.79
N ASP A 361 33.96 -10.05 -22.72
CA ASP A 361 33.16 -11.19 -23.19
C ASP A 361 33.15 -11.27 -24.73
N ARG A 362 34.10 -12.04 -25.27
CA ARG A 362 34.24 -12.29 -26.72
C ARG A 362 33.11 -13.14 -27.30
N THR A 363 32.30 -13.79 -26.45
CA THR A 363 31.20 -14.65 -26.92
C THR A 363 29.97 -13.85 -27.33
N ALA A 364 29.82 -12.65 -26.78
CA ALA A 364 28.89 -11.67 -27.29
C ALA A 364 29.45 -11.17 -28.63
N ARG A 365 29.05 -11.84 -29.73
CA ARG A 365 29.27 -11.31 -31.08
C ARG A 365 28.79 -9.87 -31.03
N PRO A 366 29.66 -8.86 -31.25
CA PRO A 366 29.21 -7.48 -31.26
C PRO A 366 28.07 -7.47 -32.25
N ALA A 367 26.88 -7.07 -31.80
CA ALA A 367 25.82 -6.71 -32.72
C ALA A 367 26.45 -5.59 -33.53
N ARG A 368 27.05 -5.95 -34.68
CA ARG A 368 27.73 -5.02 -35.55
C ARG A 368 26.60 -4.13 -36.04
N ARG A 369 26.44 -3.03 -35.31
CA ARG A 369 25.60 -1.90 -35.68
C ARG A 369 26.06 -1.56 -37.08
N TRP A 370 25.28 -1.95 -38.07
CA TRP A 370 25.63 -1.86 -39.50
C TRP A 370 26.01 -0.42 -39.87
N TRP A 371 25.48 0.56 -39.13
CA TRP A 371 25.82 1.98 -39.20
C TRP A 371 27.22 2.37 -38.64
N GLN A 372 27.97 1.47 -37.99
CA GLN A 372 29.36 1.69 -37.60
C GLN A 372 30.36 1.11 -38.61
N SER A 373 29.89 0.41 -39.66
CA SER A 373 30.77 0.02 -40.75
C SER A 373 31.15 1.26 -41.54
N ARG A 374 32.40 1.72 -41.38
CA ARG A 374 32.97 2.86 -42.14
C ARG A 374 32.84 2.66 -43.66
N TRP A 375 32.78 1.41 -44.12
CA TRP A 375 32.58 1.05 -45.52
C TRP A 375 31.15 1.25 -46.02
N LEU A 376 30.14 1.18 -45.14
CA LEU A 376 28.74 1.45 -45.52
C LEU A 376 28.48 2.96 -45.69
N TRP A 377 29.18 3.80 -44.91
CA TRP A 377 29.14 5.26 -45.08
C TRP A 377 30.09 5.79 -46.16
N ALA A 378 31.14 5.04 -46.50
CA ALA A 378 31.99 5.36 -47.65
C ALA A 378 31.21 5.40 -48.98
N GLY A 379 30.04 4.76 -49.06
CA GLY A 379 29.16 4.82 -50.23
C GLY A 379 28.07 5.89 -50.20
N VAL A 380 27.76 6.50 -49.04
CA VAL A 380 26.52 7.31 -48.86
C VAL A 380 26.78 8.79 -48.50
N GLY A 381 27.98 9.22 -48.13
CA GLY A 381 28.16 10.60 -47.66
C GLY A 381 29.54 11.23 -47.85
N ALA A 382 29.86 11.60 -49.09
CA ALA A 382 30.89 12.62 -49.37
C ALA A 382 30.33 14.06 -49.29
N ILE A 383 29.13 14.27 -48.75
CA ILE A 383 28.51 15.59 -48.64
C ILE A 383 27.98 15.75 -47.21
N ALA A 384 28.54 16.75 -46.51
CA ALA A 384 28.21 17.20 -45.16
C ALA A 384 28.70 16.32 -43.99
N ILE A 385 29.88 16.65 -43.43
CA ILE A 385 30.12 16.92 -42.00
C ILE A 385 31.45 17.69 -41.93
N GLY A 386 31.36 19.01 -41.98
CA GLY A 386 32.34 19.92 -41.40
C GLY A 386 31.67 20.57 -40.20
N ALA A 387 32.33 20.53 -39.04
CA ALA A 387 31.97 21.22 -37.79
C ALA A 387 31.08 20.48 -36.76
N VAL A 388 31.51 19.34 -36.19
CA VAL A 388 31.23 19.00 -34.76
C VAL A 388 32.34 18.11 -34.15
N THR A 389 33.61 18.48 -34.28
CA THR A 389 34.71 17.79 -33.56
C THR A 389 35.63 18.80 -32.91
N ALA A 390 35.17 19.41 -31.81
CA ALA A 390 36.04 20.11 -30.85
C ALA A 390 35.27 20.42 -29.55
N ALA A 391 34.91 19.40 -28.75
CA ALA A 391 34.39 19.66 -27.39
C ALA A 391 34.38 18.47 -26.41
N VAL A 392 35.20 17.41 -26.54
CA VAL A 392 35.25 16.38 -25.46
C VAL A 392 36.62 15.71 -25.37
N VAL A 393 37.66 16.42 -24.91
CA VAL A 393 38.78 15.80 -24.18
C VAL A 393 39.45 16.90 -23.35
N THR A 394 39.15 16.97 -22.05
CA THR A 394 40.02 17.38 -20.92
C THR A 394 39.15 17.79 -19.73
N GLY A 395 38.99 16.89 -18.75
CA GLY A 395 38.36 17.16 -17.46
C GLY A 395 38.66 16.01 -16.51
N GLY A 396 39.43 16.31 -15.46
CA GLY A 396 40.09 15.35 -14.57
C GLY A 396 39.18 14.45 -13.73
N ASP A 397 39.85 13.49 -13.12
CA ASP A 397 39.32 12.50 -12.19
C ASP A 397 38.38 13.12 -11.14
N ASP A 398 37.26 12.44 -10.90
CA ASP A 398 36.15 12.71 -9.96
C ASP A 398 34.87 13.42 -10.47
N ALA A 399 34.81 13.86 -11.73
CA ALA A 399 33.54 14.33 -12.31
C ALA A 399 32.59 13.14 -12.58
N ARG A 400 31.75 12.80 -11.60
CA ARG A 400 30.63 11.85 -11.75
C ARG A 400 29.67 12.38 -12.82
N ALA A 401 29.79 11.87 -14.05
CA ALA A 401 28.88 12.22 -15.13
C ALA A 401 27.49 11.65 -14.82
N ILE A 402 26.57 12.52 -14.38
CA ILE A 402 25.14 12.23 -14.37
C ILE A 402 24.68 12.38 -15.81
N VAL A 403 24.34 11.26 -16.46
CA VAL A 403 23.80 11.30 -17.82
C VAL A 403 22.28 11.32 -17.69
N ASP A 404 21.69 12.44 -18.07
CA ASP A 404 20.26 12.53 -18.27
C ASP A 404 19.90 11.91 -19.60
N VAL A 405 19.36 10.70 -19.52
CA VAL A 405 18.88 9.99 -20.70
C VAL A 405 17.41 10.33 -20.86
N ALA A 406 17.05 10.96 -21.98
CA ALA A 406 15.66 11.28 -22.25
C ALA A 406 14.87 9.97 -22.39
N PRO A 407 13.66 9.85 -21.83
CA PRO A 407 12.85 8.63 -21.94
C PRO A 407 12.59 8.19 -23.40
N CYS A 408 12.65 9.11 -24.36
CA CYS A 408 12.56 8.77 -25.78
C CYS A 408 13.75 7.95 -26.29
N ASP A 409 14.93 8.03 -25.67
CA ASP A 409 16.06 7.13 -25.97
C ASP A 409 15.82 5.69 -25.47
N PHE A 410 14.74 5.46 -24.71
CA PHE A 410 14.25 4.16 -24.24
C PHE A 410 13.08 3.62 -25.08
N GLY A 411 12.66 4.31 -26.15
CA GLY A 411 11.56 3.86 -27.02
C GLY A 411 10.16 4.04 -26.44
N ALA A 412 10.01 4.84 -25.38
CA ALA A 412 8.73 5.07 -24.69
C ALA A 412 7.92 6.26 -25.23
N CYS A 413 8.36 6.89 -26.33
CA CYS A 413 7.64 7.99 -26.96
C CYS A 413 7.04 7.48 -28.28
N GLU A 414 5.71 7.45 -28.39
CA GLU A 414 5.06 7.43 -29.71
C GLU A 414 5.41 8.75 -30.44
N PRO A 415 5.59 8.71 -31.78
CA PRO A 415 5.98 9.88 -32.56
C PRO A 415 4.94 11.00 -32.60
#